data_AF-M0F0V2-F1
#
_entry.id   AF-M0F0V2-F1
#
_cell.length_a   1.000
_cell.length_b   1.000
_cell.length_c   1.000
_cell.angle_alpha   90.00
_cell.angle_beta   90.00
_cell.angle_gamma   90.00
#
_symmetry.space_group_name_H-M   'P 1'
#
loop_
_entity.id
_entity.type
_entity.pdbx_description
1 polymer ?
#
loop_
_entity_poly.entity_id
_entity_poly.type
_entity_poly.pdbx_seq_one_letter_code
_entity_poly.pdbx_strand_id
1 'polypeptide(L)'
;MELGSRDAFSRMGTLGIEEEFYIVDADGYPTSGTDDLVYGRDPPASVPEGFDHELFECTIEAQTETIDDPANAADALATVREALVDHAAADGYRIAAAGLHPAAKWRELDHVQKPRYQTQLDRIQYPQHRNTTAGLHVHVGVDDADKAVWVANRLRWHCPVLLALSANSPFWNGFDTGLASARAKVFENLPNTGVPSAFEDFDAFQRYERRMVETDSIADRGELWFDVRPHTGHGTVEVRAPDAQRDPEVTLALAEYVRALVVDYAERYEDGESPASLRRELLDENKWRAIRHGHDAAFVDRDGEGTTALGKIVEAECDRLGVDGIREVYEAESGAARQRRIREESGADALRTDLLVSP
;
A
#
# COMPACT_ATOMS: atom_id res chain seq x y z
N MET A 1 11.34 -22.85 -4.58
CA MET A 1 11.09 -21.47 -4.12
C MET A 1 12.40 -20.90 -3.61
N GLU A 2 12.83 -19.78 -4.17
CA GLU A 2 13.97 -19.04 -3.63
C GLU A 2 13.54 -18.34 -2.34
N LEU A 3 14.03 -18.85 -1.21
CA LEU A 3 13.99 -18.11 0.04
C LEU A 3 14.88 -16.88 -0.11
N GLY A 4 14.51 -15.76 0.53
CA GLY A 4 15.37 -14.59 0.48
C GLY A 4 16.66 -14.74 1.26
N SER A 5 17.68 -13.98 0.86
CA SER A 5 19.01 -13.99 1.48
C SER A 5 19.24 -12.71 2.28
N ARG A 6 20.09 -12.80 3.30
CA ARG A 6 20.69 -11.62 3.95
C ARG A 6 21.41 -10.74 2.92
N ASP A 7 22.00 -11.35 1.88
CA ASP A 7 22.77 -10.65 0.85
C ASP A 7 21.94 -9.68 0.00
N ALA A 8 20.60 -9.81 0.00
CA ALA A 8 19.74 -8.87 -0.70
C ALA A 8 19.83 -7.46 -0.08
N PHE A 9 20.02 -7.37 1.24
CA PHE A 9 20.09 -6.13 2.00
C PHE A 9 21.48 -5.50 1.86
N SER A 10 21.66 -4.71 0.79
CA SER A 10 22.98 -4.20 0.39
C SER A 10 23.01 -2.72 0.02
N ARG A 11 21.84 -2.07 -0.07
CA ARG A 11 21.72 -0.70 -0.58
C ARG A 11 20.82 0.10 0.36
N MET A 12 21.38 1.12 1.02
CA MET A 12 20.61 1.98 1.93
C MET A 12 19.93 3.13 1.15
N GLY A 13 18.64 3.35 1.42
CA GLY A 13 17.94 4.59 1.08
C GLY A 13 17.46 4.74 -0.36
N THR A 14 17.62 3.70 -1.20
CA THR A 14 16.94 3.61 -2.50
C THR A 14 15.44 3.50 -2.32
N LEU A 15 14.66 3.89 -3.31
CA LEU A 15 13.20 3.93 -3.25
C LEU A 15 12.58 3.10 -4.39
N GLY A 16 11.47 2.43 -4.11
CA GLY A 16 10.58 1.84 -5.11
C GLY A 16 9.14 2.14 -4.72
N ILE A 17 8.31 2.50 -5.69
CA ILE A 17 6.90 2.82 -5.49
C ILE A 17 6.07 1.89 -6.37
N GLU A 18 5.15 1.16 -5.77
CA GLU A 18 4.16 0.31 -6.45
C GLU A 18 2.76 0.87 -6.18
N GLU A 19 1.97 1.04 -7.24
CA GLU A 19 0.61 1.53 -7.18
C GLU A 19 -0.34 0.59 -7.90
N GLU A 20 -1.41 0.20 -7.20
CA GLU A 20 -2.50 -0.58 -7.76
C GLU A 20 -3.63 0.37 -8.20
N PHE A 21 -4.19 0.15 -9.38
CA PHE A 21 -5.25 0.96 -9.98
C PHE A 21 -6.41 0.10 -10.48
N TYR A 22 -7.54 0.74 -10.76
CA TYR A 22 -8.66 0.13 -11.47
C TYR A 22 -8.64 0.52 -12.94
N ILE A 23 -8.74 -0.48 -13.81
CA ILE A 23 -9.11 -0.33 -15.20
C ILE A 23 -10.62 -0.09 -15.24
N VAL A 24 -11.04 1.03 -15.83
CA VAL A 24 -12.44 1.42 -15.90
C VAL A 24 -12.87 1.78 -17.32
N ASP A 25 -14.17 1.63 -17.59
CA ASP A 25 -14.78 2.00 -18.87
C ASP A 25 -14.96 3.53 -19.04
N ALA A 26 -15.61 3.93 -20.13
CA ALA A 26 -15.94 5.32 -20.45
C ALA A 26 -16.92 5.98 -19.46
N ASP A 27 -17.62 5.23 -18.62
CA ASP A 27 -18.53 5.70 -17.56
C ASP A 27 -17.94 5.52 -16.14
N GLY A 28 -16.72 4.99 -16.05
CA GLY A 28 -15.92 4.88 -14.84
C GLY A 28 -16.25 3.63 -14.03
N TYR A 29 -16.87 2.62 -14.63
CA TYR A 29 -17.10 1.33 -13.98
C TYR A 29 -15.87 0.42 -14.15
N PRO A 30 -15.46 -0.31 -13.09
CA PRO A 30 -14.42 -1.32 -13.21
C PRO A 30 -14.76 -2.34 -14.29
N THR A 31 -13.81 -2.60 -15.17
CA THR A 31 -13.99 -3.48 -16.33
C THR A 31 -12.74 -4.33 -16.55
N SER A 32 -12.91 -5.54 -17.06
CA SER A 32 -11.81 -6.44 -17.36
C SER A 32 -10.97 -5.87 -18.51
N GLY A 33 -9.66 -5.71 -18.27
CA GLY A 33 -8.73 -5.17 -19.26
C GLY A 33 -7.29 -5.64 -19.10
N THR A 34 -6.98 -6.46 -18.09
CA THR A 34 -5.62 -7.02 -17.91
C THR A 34 -5.17 -7.85 -19.11
N ASP A 35 -6.09 -8.56 -19.77
CA ASP A 35 -5.76 -9.32 -20.98
C ASP A 35 -5.20 -8.43 -22.09
N ASP A 36 -5.78 -7.25 -22.29
CA ASP A 36 -5.33 -6.29 -23.31
C ASP A 36 -4.08 -5.54 -22.86
N LEU A 37 -4.08 -5.02 -21.63
CA LEU A 37 -3.06 -4.10 -21.13
C LEU A 37 -1.78 -4.79 -20.66
N VAL A 38 -1.84 -6.06 -20.25
CA VAL A 38 -0.70 -6.81 -19.71
C VAL A 38 -0.20 -7.88 -20.69
N TYR A 39 -1.09 -8.59 -21.40
CA TYR A 39 -0.67 -9.70 -22.29
C TYR A 39 -0.85 -9.40 -23.78
N GLY A 40 -1.80 -8.54 -24.13
CA GLY A 40 -2.21 -8.27 -25.50
C GLY A 40 -1.31 -7.30 -26.25
N ARG A 41 -0.45 -6.57 -25.52
CA ARG A 41 0.34 -5.48 -26.08
C ARG A 41 1.76 -5.45 -25.51
N ASP A 42 2.71 -5.06 -26.36
CA ASP A 42 4.06 -4.77 -25.91
C ASP A 42 4.05 -3.62 -24.90
N PRO A 43 4.86 -3.70 -23.83
CA PRO A 43 4.88 -2.67 -22.81
C PRO A 43 5.39 -1.33 -23.37
N PRO A 44 4.98 -0.18 -22.79
CA PRO A 44 5.51 1.13 -23.16
C PRO A 44 7.04 1.16 -23.03
N ALA A 45 7.72 1.85 -23.94
CA ALA A 45 9.19 1.94 -23.91
C ALA A 45 9.74 2.59 -22.62
N SER A 46 8.94 3.44 -21.96
CA SER A 46 9.26 4.06 -20.67
C SER A 46 9.08 3.12 -19.48
N VAL A 47 8.36 2.00 -19.65
CA VAL A 47 8.11 0.99 -18.62
C VAL A 47 8.37 -0.39 -19.26
N PRO A 48 9.63 -0.74 -19.57
CA PRO A 48 9.96 -1.88 -20.42
C PRO A 48 9.60 -3.25 -19.81
N GLU A 49 9.55 -3.34 -18.48
CA GLU A 49 9.08 -4.54 -17.75
C GLU A 49 7.54 -4.67 -17.80
N GLY A 50 6.84 -3.63 -18.24
CA GLY A 50 5.38 -3.58 -18.34
C GLY A 50 4.68 -3.35 -17.01
N PHE A 51 3.38 -3.61 -17.04
CA PHE A 51 2.49 -3.54 -15.88
C PHE A 51 2.17 -4.96 -15.41
N ASP A 52 1.89 -5.13 -14.12
CA ASP A 52 1.41 -6.41 -13.59
C ASP A 52 -0.10 -6.36 -13.35
N HIS A 53 -0.66 -7.47 -12.88
CA HIS A 53 -2.07 -7.69 -12.68
C HIS A 53 -2.32 -8.28 -11.30
N GLU A 54 -3.48 -7.95 -10.76
CA GLU A 54 -3.97 -8.56 -9.54
C GLU A 54 -5.00 -9.65 -9.82
N LEU A 55 -5.58 -10.23 -8.75
CA LEU A 55 -6.58 -11.29 -8.86
C LEU A 55 -7.76 -10.92 -9.79
N PHE A 56 -8.23 -9.68 -9.71
CA PHE A 56 -9.35 -9.18 -10.51
C PHE A 56 -8.84 -8.61 -11.83
N GLU A 57 -9.49 -8.96 -12.94
CA GLU A 57 -9.10 -8.52 -14.29
C GLU A 57 -9.28 -7.01 -14.53
N CYS A 58 -9.91 -6.31 -13.58
CA CYS A 58 -10.03 -4.87 -13.57
C CYS A 58 -8.95 -4.16 -12.74
N THR A 59 -7.98 -4.88 -12.18
CA THR A 59 -6.93 -4.29 -11.33
C THR A 59 -5.57 -4.46 -11.98
N ILE A 60 -4.84 -3.35 -12.10
CA ILE A 60 -3.52 -3.27 -12.74
C ILE A 60 -2.53 -2.66 -11.76
N GLU A 61 -1.32 -3.19 -11.74
CA GLU A 61 -0.22 -2.71 -10.90
C GLU A 61 0.83 -2.02 -11.77
N ALA A 62 1.26 -0.84 -11.33
CA ALA A 62 2.36 -0.12 -11.94
C ALA A 62 3.43 0.18 -10.90
N GLN A 63 4.69 -0.04 -11.28
CA GLN A 63 5.82 0.10 -10.38
C GLN A 63 6.92 0.95 -11.02
N THR A 64 7.60 1.75 -10.20
CA THR A 64 8.82 2.43 -10.64
C THR A 64 9.97 1.44 -10.74
N GLU A 65 10.94 1.71 -11.61
CA GLU A 65 12.27 1.13 -11.42
C GLU A 65 12.85 1.56 -10.07
N THR A 66 13.95 0.92 -9.64
CA THR A 66 14.64 1.34 -8.42
C THR A 66 15.14 2.78 -8.57
N ILE A 67 14.63 3.68 -7.74
CA ILE A 67 15.02 5.08 -7.67
C ILE A 67 16.24 5.20 -6.74
N ASP A 68 17.41 5.41 -7.34
CA ASP A 68 18.67 5.54 -6.61
C ASP A 68 18.80 6.88 -5.88
N ASP A 69 18.36 7.96 -6.52
CA ASP A 69 18.29 9.30 -5.95
C ASP A 69 16.82 9.69 -5.77
N PRO A 70 16.33 9.80 -4.52
CA PRO A 70 14.94 10.15 -4.20
C PRO A 70 14.49 11.50 -4.79
N ALA A 71 15.41 12.39 -5.14
CA ALA A 71 15.07 13.62 -5.85
C ALA A 71 14.38 13.36 -7.21
N ASN A 72 14.60 12.18 -7.79
CA ASN A 72 13.98 11.75 -9.05
C ASN A 72 12.63 11.04 -8.86
N ALA A 73 12.13 10.90 -7.63
CA ALA A 73 10.91 10.13 -7.36
C ALA A 73 9.68 10.70 -8.07
N ALA A 74 9.56 12.04 -8.14
CA ALA A 74 8.45 12.70 -8.83
C ALA A 74 8.44 12.38 -10.33
N ASP A 75 9.60 12.51 -10.99
CA ASP A 75 9.74 12.23 -12.43
C ASP A 75 9.50 10.75 -12.75
N ALA A 76 10.02 9.84 -11.91
CA ALA A 76 9.82 8.41 -12.07
C ALA A 76 8.34 8.02 -11.92
N LEU A 77 7.66 8.55 -10.90
CA LEU A 77 6.24 8.29 -10.67
C LEU A 77 5.38 8.84 -11.81
N ALA A 78 5.63 10.07 -12.25
CA ALA A 78 4.94 10.69 -13.37
C ALA A 78 5.11 9.87 -14.65
N THR A 79 6.35 9.45 -14.96
CA THR A 79 6.65 8.63 -16.14
C THR A 79 5.82 7.35 -16.19
N VAL A 80 5.72 6.64 -15.06
CA VAL A 80 4.97 5.37 -14.98
C VAL A 80 3.46 5.62 -15.09
N ARG A 81 2.94 6.64 -14.40
CA ARG A 81 1.50 6.99 -14.44
C ARG A 81 1.06 7.47 -15.82
N GLU A 82 1.82 8.36 -16.45
CA GLU A 82 1.58 8.84 -17.82
C GLU A 82 1.57 7.66 -18.80
N ALA A 83 2.58 6.79 -18.72
CA ALA A 83 2.66 5.60 -19.56
C ALA A 83 1.45 4.67 -19.37
N LEU A 84 1.01 4.46 -18.13
CA LEU A 84 -0.16 3.63 -17.83
C LEU A 84 -1.45 4.24 -18.43
N VAL A 85 -1.66 5.54 -18.22
CA VAL A 85 -2.86 6.24 -18.71
C VAL A 85 -2.89 6.22 -20.24
N ASP A 86 -1.78 6.53 -20.91
CA ASP A 86 -1.68 6.52 -22.37
C ASP A 86 -1.85 5.12 -22.96
N HIS A 87 -1.24 4.11 -22.32
CA HIS A 87 -1.36 2.71 -22.73
C HIS A 87 -2.81 2.22 -22.62
N ALA A 88 -3.48 2.51 -21.50
CA ALA A 88 -4.88 2.18 -21.30
C ALA A 88 -5.81 2.90 -22.29
N ALA A 89 -5.58 4.19 -22.54
CA ALA A 89 -6.40 5.00 -23.44
C ALA A 89 -6.35 4.49 -24.88
N ALA A 90 -5.21 3.93 -25.31
CA ALA A 90 -5.05 3.39 -26.65
C ALA A 90 -5.93 2.15 -26.93
N ASP A 91 -6.41 1.48 -25.89
CA ASP A 91 -7.35 0.35 -25.97
C ASP A 91 -8.77 0.72 -25.47
N GLY A 92 -9.03 2.03 -25.30
CA GLY A 92 -10.36 2.56 -24.95
C GLY A 92 -10.71 2.48 -23.47
N TYR A 93 -9.73 2.17 -22.62
CA TYR A 93 -9.88 2.16 -21.17
C TYR A 93 -9.50 3.51 -20.56
N ARG A 94 -9.88 3.69 -19.29
CA ARG A 94 -9.38 4.75 -18.41
C ARG A 94 -8.89 4.13 -17.10
N ILE A 95 -8.15 4.91 -16.33
CA ILE A 95 -7.56 4.47 -15.07
C ILE A 95 -8.16 5.26 -13.91
N ALA A 96 -8.54 4.57 -12.84
CA ALA A 96 -9.05 5.17 -11.61
C ALA A 96 -8.26 4.68 -10.39
N ALA A 97 -8.15 5.52 -9.36
CA ALA A 97 -7.42 5.20 -8.13
C ALA A 97 -8.27 5.43 -6.88
N ALA A 98 -8.36 4.42 -6.03
CA ALA A 98 -8.97 4.46 -4.70
C ALA A 98 -8.53 3.21 -3.92
N GLY A 99 -8.64 3.20 -2.59
CA GLY A 99 -8.38 1.95 -1.86
C GLY A 99 -9.41 0.84 -2.20
N LEU A 100 -10.66 1.25 -2.45
CA LEU A 100 -11.76 0.44 -2.96
C LEU A 100 -12.55 1.28 -3.94
N HIS A 101 -12.75 0.80 -5.16
CA HIS A 101 -13.58 1.51 -6.12
C HIS A 101 -15.06 1.47 -5.67
N PRO A 102 -15.77 2.61 -5.57
CA PRO A 102 -17.12 2.68 -5.01
C PRO A 102 -18.15 1.88 -5.82
N ALA A 103 -17.90 1.69 -7.12
CA ALA A 103 -18.75 0.89 -8.00
C ALA A 103 -18.27 -0.56 -8.18
N ALA A 104 -17.13 -0.96 -7.60
CA ALA A 104 -16.68 -2.35 -7.66
C ALA A 104 -17.62 -3.23 -6.84
N LYS A 105 -18.30 -4.15 -7.53
CA LYS A 105 -19.09 -5.20 -6.91
C LYS A 105 -18.43 -6.52 -7.24
N TRP A 106 -17.68 -7.06 -6.28
CA TRP A 106 -16.82 -8.24 -6.51
C TRP A 106 -17.53 -9.45 -7.12
N ARG A 107 -18.85 -9.62 -6.90
CA ARG A 107 -19.65 -10.72 -7.49
C ARG A 107 -19.91 -10.58 -8.99
N GLU A 108 -19.72 -9.38 -9.53
CA GLU A 108 -19.97 -9.02 -10.93
C GLU A 108 -18.64 -8.85 -11.70
N LEU A 109 -17.48 -9.02 -11.05
CA LEU A 109 -16.15 -8.82 -11.63
C LEU A 109 -15.45 -10.16 -11.89
N ASP A 110 -14.67 -10.20 -12.97
CA ASP A 110 -13.95 -11.39 -13.39
C ASP A 110 -12.63 -11.56 -12.62
N HIS A 111 -12.28 -12.82 -12.36
CA HIS A 111 -10.98 -13.20 -11.84
C HIS A 111 -10.09 -13.72 -12.95
N VAL A 112 -8.80 -13.41 -12.85
CA VAL A 112 -7.77 -13.92 -13.75
C VAL A 112 -7.69 -15.45 -13.65
N GLN A 113 -7.72 -16.12 -14.81
CA GLN A 113 -7.77 -17.60 -14.90
C GLN A 113 -6.39 -18.30 -14.82
N LYS A 114 -5.35 -17.61 -14.37
CA LYS A 114 -4.01 -18.19 -14.25
C LYS A 114 -3.90 -19.17 -13.07
N PRO A 115 -3.08 -20.25 -13.18
CA PRO A 115 -2.99 -21.29 -12.15
C PRO A 115 -2.65 -20.80 -10.74
N ARG A 116 -1.80 -19.76 -10.62
CA ARG A 116 -1.43 -19.16 -9.32
C ARG A 116 -2.65 -18.61 -8.60
N TYR A 117 -3.47 -17.79 -9.27
CA TYR A 117 -4.65 -17.18 -8.66
C TYR A 117 -5.77 -18.19 -8.41
N GLN A 118 -5.94 -19.19 -9.27
CA GLN A 118 -6.87 -20.31 -9.02
C GLN A 118 -6.50 -21.08 -7.75
N THR A 119 -5.21 -21.36 -7.56
CA THR A 119 -4.71 -22.03 -6.34
C THR A 119 -4.95 -21.17 -5.10
N GLN A 120 -4.77 -19.85 -5.19
CA GLN A 120 -5.08 -18.94 -4.07
C GLN A 120 -6.58 -18.89 -3.75
N LEU A 121 -7.44 -18.80 -4.77
CA LEU A 121 -8.91 -18.84 -4.59
C LEU A 121 -9.34 -20.14 -3.90
N ASP A 122 -8.82 -21.28 -4.35
CA ASP A 122 -9.13 -22.58 -3.77
C ASP A 122 -8.66 -22.71 -2.32
N ARG A 123 -7.49 -22.15 -1.99
CA ARG A 123 -6.93 -22.23 -0.63
C ARG A 123 -7.59 -21.24 0.34
N ILE A 124 -7.81 -20.00 -0.08
CA ILE A 124 -8.23 -18.90 0.81
C ILE A 124 -9.75 -18.74 0.84
N GLN A 125 -10.44 -19.12 -0.24
CA GLN A 125 -11.90 -19.09 -0.34
C GLN A 125 -12.46 -17.67 -0.16
N TYR A 126 -13.61 -17.54 0.51
CA TYR A 126 -14.45 -16.34 0.52
C TYR A 126 -13.74 -15.00 0.76
N PRO A 127 -12.72 -14.89 1.63
CA PRO A 127 -11.90 -13.68 1.75
C PRO A 127 -11.23 -13.25 0.43
N GLN A 128 -10.67 -14.17 -0.34
CA GLN A 128 -9.97 -13.86 -1.60
C GLN A 128 -10.97 -13.49 -2.70
N HIS A 129 -12.12 -14.18 -2.77
CA HIS A 129 -13.18 -13.88 -3.75
C HIS A 129 -13.75 -12.46 -3.67
N ARG A 130 -13.47 -11.71 -2.60
CA ARG A 130 -13.97 -10.34 -2.41
C ARG A 130 -12.86 -9.29 -2.33
N ASN A 131 -11.61 -9.68 -2.56
CA ASN A 131 -10.43 -8.84 -2.39
C ASN A 131 -10.20 -7.88 -3.57
N THR A 132 -11.11 -6.94 -3.74
CA THR A 132 -11.09 -5.91 -4.79
C THR A 132 -10.28 -4.69 -4.36
N THR A 133 -9.18 -4.89 -3.64
CA THR A 133 -8.41 -3.81 -3.00
C THR A 133 -7.36 -3.25 -3.94
N ALA A 134 -7.06 -1.96 -3.79
CA ALA A 134 -5.93 -1.31 -4.45
C ALA A 134 -5.09 -0.51 -3.43
N GLY A 135 -3.79 -0.76 -3.36
CA GLY A 135 -2.84 -0.19 -2.42
C GLY A 135 -1.78 0.71 -3.02
N LEU A 136 -1.05 1.37 -2.13
CA LEU A 136 0.25 1.96 -2.41
C LEU A 136 1.28 1.20 -1.57
N HIS A 137 2.31 0.67 -2.21
CA HIS A 137 3.45 0.05 -1.54
C HIS A 137 4.70 0.89 -1.74
N VAL A 138 5.44 1.09 -0.65
CA VAL A 138 6.69 1.84 -0.66
C VAL A 138 7.81 0.94 -0.17
N HIS A 139 8.79 0.74 -1.04
CA HIS A 139 10.01 -0.01 -0.78
C HIS A 139 11.15 0.94 -0.50
N VAL A 140 11.83 0.76 0.64
CA VAL A 140 13.05 1.52 0.96
C VAL A 140 14.20 0.55 1.18
N GLY A 141 15.27 0.71 0.40
CA GLY A 141 16.48 -0.10 0.52
C GLY A 141 17.11 0.00 1.90
N VAL A 142 17.52 -1.15 2.45
CA VAL A 142 18.29 -1.24 3.69
C VAL A 142 19.52 -2.11 3.45
N ASP A 143 20.65 -1.71 4.01
CA ASP A 143 21.97 -2.32 3.78
C ASP A 143 22.39 -3.36 4.83
N ASP A 144 21.48 -3.73 5.72
CA ASP A 144 21.67 -4.81 6.69
C ASP A 144 20.33 -5.49 7.00
N ALA A 145 20.36 -6.82 7.08
CA ALA A 145 19.16 -7.63 7.22
C ALA A 145 18.54 -7.55 8.63
N ASP A 146 19.36 -7.50 9.69
CA ASP A 146 18.88 -7.35 11.07
C ASP A 146 18.39 -5.92 11.32
N LYS A 147 19.06 -4.92 10.72
CA LYS A 147 18.59 -3.54 10.64
C LYS A 147 17.21 -3.46 9.98
N ALA A 148 16.99 -4.14 8.84
CA ALA A 148 15.70 -4.13 8.17
C ALA A 148 14.56 -4.68 9.06
N VAL A 149 14.82 -5.76 9.81
CA VAL A 149 13.84 -6.30 10.78
C VAL A 149 13.61 -5.33 11.93
N TRP A 150 14.69 -4.74 12.46
CA TRP A 150 14.60 -3.77 13.55
C TRP A 150 13.78 -2.54 13.15
N VAL A 151 14.01 -2.02 11.94
CA VAL A 151 13.29 -0.90 11.34
C VAL A 151 11.83 -1.27 11.12
N ALA A 152 11.53 -2.39 10.47
CA ALA A 152 10.16 -2.87 10.24
C ALA A 152 9.37 -2.99 11.56
N ASN A 153 10.01 -3.49 12.63
CA ASN A 153 9.38 -3.57 13.96
C ASN A 153 8.95 -2.21 14.52
N ARG A 154 9.64 -1.10 14.19
CA ARG A 154 9.30 0.25 14.64
C ARG A 154 8.23 0.87 13.75
N LEU A 155 8.29 0.64 12.44
CA LEU A 155 7.28 1.12 11.50
C LEU A 155 5.88 0.57 11.76
N ARG A 156 5.73 -0.55 12.49
CA ARG A 156 4.41 -1.06 12.89
C ARG A 156 3.54 -0.03 13.62
N TRP A 157 4.12 0.89 14.39
CA TRP A 157 3.36 1.98 15.03
C TRP A 157 2.96 3.08 14.04
N HIS A 158 3.76 3.27 12.99
CA HIS A 158 3.54 4.26 11.93
C HIS A 158 2.59 3.80 10.84
N CYS A 159 2.42 2.48 10.62
CA CYS A 159 1.46 1.95 9.65
C CYS A 159 0.03 2.52 9.84
N PRO A 160 -0.54 2.58 11.06
CA PRO A 160 -1.81 3.28 11.29
C PRO A 160 -1.80 4.77 10.96
N VAL A 161 -0.70 5.48 11.20
CA VAL A 161 -0.56 6.92 10.87
C VAL A 161 -0.61 7.11 9.35
N LEU A 162 0.15 6.31 8.61
CA LEU A 162 0.15 6.29 7.14
C LEU A 162 -1.22 5.90 6.57
N LEU A 163 -1.88 4.90 7.16
CA LEU A 163 -3.24 4.50 6.77
C LEU A 163 -4.26 5.61 7.02
N ALA A 164 -4.14 6.36 8.12
CA ALA A 164 -5.04 7.47 8.40
C ALA A 164 -4.86 8.61 7.40
N LEU A 165 -3.62 9.01 7.09
CA LEU A 165 -3.30 10.05 6.11
C LEU A 165 -3.79 9.67 4.71
N SER A 166 -3.60 8.42 4.32
CA SER A 166 -3.93 7.89 2.99
C SER A 166 -5.38 7.43 2.82
N ALA A 167 -6.23 7.51 3.85
CA ALA A 167 -7.57 6.91 3.81
C ALA A 167 -8.40 7.42 2.61
N ASN A 168 -8.68 6.51 1.66
CA ASN A 168 -9.26 6.84 0.35
C ASN A 168 -10.21 5.72 -0.14
N SER A 169 -10.95 5.09 0.79
CA SER A 169 -11.86 3.98 0.47
C SER A 169 -13.08 3.86 1.38
N PRO A 170 -13.94 4.89 1.48
CA PRO A 170 -15.10 4.86 2.37
C PRO A 170 -16.24 3.94 1.90
N PHE A 171 -16.28 3.59 0.61
CA PHE A 171 -17.34 2.80 0.00
C PHE A 171 -16.90 1.35 -0.29
N TRP A 172 -17.82 0.39 -0.12
CA TRP A 172 -17.62 -0.99 -0.56
C TRP A 172 -18.92 -1.56 -1.13
N ASN A 173 -18.88 -2.09 -2.36
CA ASN A 173 -20.07 -2.55 -3.11
C ASN A 173 -21.17 -1.47 -3.23
N GLY A 174 -20.81 -0.20 -3.38
CA GLY A 174 -21.75 0.92 -3.52
C GLY A 174 -22.33 1.48 -2.22
N PHE A 175 -21.95 0.94 -1.06
CA PHE A 175 -22.44 1.39 0.25
C PHE A 175 -21.36 2.14 1.01
N ASP A 176 -21.74 3.26 1.65
CA ASP A 176 -20.86 3.89 2.64
C ASP A 176 -20.73 2.95 3.84
N THR A 177 -19.49 2.57 4.14
CA THR A 177 -19.18 1.61 5.20
C THR A 177 -19.14 2.23 6.58
N GLY A 178 -19.10 3.58 6.66
CA GLY A 178 -18.78 4.31 7.88
C GLY A 178 -17.30 4.27 8.27
N LEU A 179 -16.43 3.68 7.45
CA LEU A 179 -14.97 3.64 7.63
C LEU A 179 -14.30 4.68 6.73
N ALA A 180 -13.14 5.21 7.12
CA ALA A 180 -12.31 6.05 6.27
C ALA A 180 -11.54 5.21 5.24
N SER A 181 -10.96 4.08 5.68
CA SER A 181 -10.40 3.06 4.79
C SER A 181 -11.08 1.71 5.02
N ALA A 182 -12.08 1.39 4.19
CA ALA A 182 -12.66 0.05 4.19
C ALA A 182 -11.74 -0.97 3.50
N ARG A 183 -10.82 -0.52 2.62
CA ARG A 183 -9.79 -1.37 1.99
C ARG A 183 -9.06 -2.18 3.04
N ALA A 184 -8.50 -1.51 4.05
CA ALA A 184 -7.74 -2.15 5.10
C ALA A 184 -8.55 -3.24 5.79
N LYS A 185 -9.86 -3.03 6.01
CA LYS A 185 -10.69 -4.06 6.65
C LYS A 185 -11.07 -5.21 5.74
N VAL A 186 -11.26 -4.96 4.45
CA VAL A 186 -11.52 -6.02 3.44
C VAL A 186 -10.28 -6.90 3.31
N PHE A 187 -9.12 -6.29 3.12
CA PHE A 187 -7.82 -6.95 2.98
C PHE A 187 -7.45 -7.78 4.20
N GLU A 188 -7.67 -7.27 5.41
CA GLU A 188 -7.38 -7.97 6.68
C GLU A 188 -8.11 -9.30 6.90
N ASN A 189 -9.07 -9.65 6.06
CA ASN A 189 -9.73 -10.96 6.15
C ASN A 189 -8.95 -12.08 5.47
N LEU A 190 -7.90 -11.74 4.71
CA LEU A 190 -6.97 -12.71 4.16
C LEU A 190 -6.08 -13.27 5.29
N PRO A 191 -5.54 -14.49 5.14
CA PRO A 191 -4.47 -14.95 6.03
C PRO A 191 -3.23 -14.08 5.86
N ASN A 192 -2.37 -14.03 6.89
CA ASN A 192 -1.06 -13.36 6.84
C ASN A 192 -1.09 -11.85 6.55
N THR A 193 -2.21 -11.18 6.83
CA THR A 193 -2.37 -9.73 6.70
C THR A 193 -2.31 -8.98 8.02
N GLY A 194 -2.14 -7.66 7.93
CA GLY A 194 -2.22 -6.74 9.04
C GLY A 194 -0.88 -6.49 9.72
N VAL A 195 -0.91 -5.91 10.92
CA VAL A 195 0.31 -5.59 11.65
C VAL A 195 0.94 -6.89 12.18
N PRO A 196 2.20 -7.21 11.82
CA PRO A 196 2.84 -8.42 12.30
C PRO A 196 3.27 -8.30 13.77
N SER A 197 3.46 -9.44 14.42
CA SER A 197 4.20 -9.51 15.68
C SER A 197 5.65 -9.07 15.46
N ALA A 198 6.31 -8.65 16.54
CA ALA A 198 7.73 -8.28 16.46
C ALA A 198 8.57 -9.53 16.18
N PHE A 199 9.58 -9.41 15.34
CA PHE A 199 10.62 -10.42 15.16
C PHE A 199 11.89 -9.98 15.89
N GLU A 200 12.58 -10.92 16.54
CA GLU A 200 13.81 -10.61 17.28
C GLU A 200 14.93 -10.09 16.37
N ASP A 201 15.13 -10.80 15.26
CA ASP A 201 16.19 -10.58 14.28
C ASP A 201 15.77 -11.13 12.90
N PHE A 202 16.64 -10.99 11.90
CA PHE A 202 16.39 -11.52 10.57
C PHE A 202 16.29 -13.04 10.55
N ASP A 203 17.07 -13.76 11.37
CA ASP A 203 16.99 -15.21 11.41
C ASP A 203 15.61 -15.69 11.91
N ALA A 204 15.00 -14.99 12.86
CA ALA A 204 13.64 -15.25 13.33
C ALA A 204 12.61 -15.00 12.22
N PHE A 205 12.74 -13.89 11.49
CA PHE A 205 11.88 -13.59 10.35
C PHE A 205 12.02 -14.64 9.24
N GLN A 206 13.25 -14.97 8.84
CA GLN A 206 13.52 -15.97 7.80
C GLN A 206 13.06 -17.38 8.22
N ARG A 207 13.20 -17.75 9.50
CA ARG A 207 12.62 -19.00 10.04
C ARG A 207 11.10 -19.03 9.88
N TYR A 208 10.42 -17.91 10.14
CA TYR A 208 8.98 -17.79 9.96
C TYR A 208 8.58 -17.89 8.48
N GLU A 209 9.19 -17.08 7.60
CA GLU A 209 8.94 -17.11 6.15
C GLU A 209 9.12 -18.52 5.58
N ARG A 210 10.26 -19.15 5.86
CA ARG A 210 10.55 -20.53 5.43
C ARG A 210 9.51 -21.51 5.96
N ARG A 211 9.10 -21.41 7.23
CA ARG A 211 8.09 -22.29 7.80
C ARG A 211 6.78 -22.17 7.06
N MET A 212 6.33 -20.95 6.76
CA MET A 212 5.06 -20.70 6.07
C MET A 212 5.03 -21.35 4.68
N VAL A 213 6.18 -21.32 3.97
CA VAL A 213 6.37 -22.00 2.69
C VAL A 213 6.42 -23.51 2.85
N GLU A 214 7.25 -24.04 3.75
CA GLU A 214 7.45 -25.48 3.94
C GLU A 214 6.19 -26.21 4.44
N THR A 215 5.27 -25.49 5.09
CA THR A 215 3.98 -26.04 5.55
C THR A 215 2.83 -25.75 4.59
N ASP A 216 3.12 -25.35 3.35
CA ASP A 216 2.13 -25.02 2.30
C ASP A 216 1.08 -23.97 2.74
N SER A 217 1.42 -23.16 3.75
CA SER A 217 0.54 -22.11 4.27
C SER A 217 0.54 -20.89 3.36
N ILE A 218 1.65 -20.67 2.66
CA ILE A 218 1.79 -19.76 1.52
C ILE A 218 2.48 -20.47 0.35
N ALA A 219 2.16 -20.04 -0.87
CA ALA A 219 2.75 -20.57 -2.10
C ALA A 219 4.10 -19.93 -2.42
N ASP A 220 4.33 -18.71 -1.94
CA ASP A 220 5.61 -17.99 -1.98
C ASP A 220 5.59 -16.86 -0.93
N ARG A 221 6.77 -16.25 -0.68
CA ARG A 221 6.95 -15.17 0.31
C ARG A 221 6.11 -13.92 0.06
N GLY A 222 5.70 -13.68 -1.19
CA GLY A 222 4.87 -12.54 -1.58
C GLY A 222 3.51 -12.56 -0.87
N GLU A 223 3.03 -13.75 -0.47
CA GLU A 223 1.76 -13.92 0.27
C GLU A 223 1.87 -13.65 1.79
N LEU A 224 3.00 -13.11 2.26
CA LEU A 224 3.10 -12.48 3.58
C LEU A 224 2.65 -11.02 3.51
N TRP A 225 1.35 -10.79 3.41
CA TRP A 225 0.75 -9.48 3.18
C TRP A 225 0.68 -8.56 4.42
N PHE A 226 1.75 -8.54 5.21
CA PHE A 226 1.86 -7.67 6.38
C PHE A 226 1.86 -6.18 5.99
N ASP A 227 1.32 -5.34 6.88
CA ASP A 227 1.29 -3.87 6.67
C ASP A 227 2.69 -3.27 6.54
N VAL A 228 3.69 -3.94 7.12
CA VAL A 228 5.11 -3.67 6.95
C VAL A 228 5.91 -4.97 7.04
N ARG A 229 6.91 -5.16 6.18
CA ARG A 229 7.81 -6.32 6.23
C ARG A 229 9.20 -6.01 5.68
N PRO A 230 10.25 -6.74 6.11
CA PRO A 230 11.46 -6.90 5.33
C PRO A 230 11.13 -7.68 4.04
N HIS A 231 11.42 -7.10 2.88
CA HIS A 231 11.29 -7.78 1.59
C HIS A 231 12.59 -8.50 1.24
N THR A 232 12.62 -9.80 1.54
CA THR A 232 13.84 -10.62 1.48
C THR A 232 14.36 -10.91 0.06
N GLY A 233 13.56 -10.57 -0.96
CA GLY A 233 13.98 -10.62 -2.36
C GLY A 233 14.60 -9.32 -2.87
N HIS A 234 14.17 -8.16 -2.34
CA HIS A 234 14.62 -6.84 -2.82
C HIS A 234 15.61 -6.16 -1.88
N GLY A 235 15.77 -6.66 -0.65
CA GLY A 235 16.64 -6.03 0.35
C GLY A 235 16.06 -4.73 0.90
N THR A 236 14.72 -4.63 0.98
CA THR A 236 14.03 -3.41 1.39
C THR A 236 13.21 -3.62 2.66
N VAL A 237 12.85 -2.53 3.33
CA VAL A 237 11.66 -2.48 4.17
C VAL A 237 10.51 -2.00 3.31
N GLU A 238 9.44 -2.77 3.26
CA GLU A 238 8.26 -2.52 2.45
C GLU A 238 7.09 -2.15 3.35
N VAL A 239 6.44 -1.03 3.06
CA VAL A 239 5.23 -0.56 3.74
C VAL A 239 4.04 -0.65 2.79
N ARG A 240 2.98 -1.37 3.21
CA ARG A 240 1.80 -1.69 2.38
C ARG A 240 0.47 -1.20 2.95
N ALA A 241 0.54 -0.53 4.11
CA ALA A 241 -0.63 -0.01 4.80
C ALA A 241 -1.47 0.98 3.97
N PRO A 242 -0.89 1.92 3.20
CA PRO A 242 -1.66 2.97 2.52
C PRO A 242 -2.69 2.47 1.50
N ASP A 243 -3.82 3.16 1.40
CA ASP A 243 -4.73 3.03 0.26
C ASP A 243 -4.08 3.62 -1.02
N ALA A 244 -4.47 3.14 -2.21
CA ALA A 244 -4.08 3.78 -3.47
C ALA A 244 -4.60 5.23 -3.56
N GLN A 245 -3.78 6.12 -4.14
CA GLN A 245 -4.07 7.55 -4.23
C GLN A 245 -4.27 7.99 -5.68
N ARG A 246 -5.29 8.82 -5.91
CA ARG A 246 -5.50 9.48 -7.20
C ARG A 246 -4.44 10.54 -7.46
N ASP A 247 -4.18 11.37 -6.47
CA ASP A 247 -3.26 12.50 -6.60
C ASP A 247 -1.81 12.02 -6.44
N PRO A 248 -0.92 12.23 -7.43
CA PRO A 248 0.48 11.81 -7.34
C PRO A 248 1.24 12.56 -6.23
N GLU A 249 0.85 13.80 -5.88
CA GLU A 249 1.51 14.56 -4.82
C GLU A 249 1.29 13.89 -3.46
N VAL A 250 0.11 13.29 -3.23
CA VAL A 250 -0.17 12.51 -2.01
C VAL A 250 0.67 11.23 -1.99
N THR A 251 0.80 10.52 -3.11
CA THR A 251 1.70 9.35 -3.20
C THR A 251 3.14 9.73 -2.86
N LEU A 252 3.64 10.82 -3.43
CA LEU A 252 5.02 11.28 -3.19
C LEU A 252 5.24 11.68 -1.73
N ALA A 253 4.31 12.41 -1.11
CA ALA A 253 4.39 12.79 0.30
C ALA A 253 4.43 11.56 1.22
N LEU A 254 3.62 10.52 0.93
CA LEU A 254 3.63 9.28 1.69
C LEU A 254 4.93 8.49 1.48
N ALA A 255 5.45 8.43 0.24
CA ALA A 255 6.70 7.75 -0.08
C ALA A 255 7.91 8.44 0.58
N GLU A 256 7.95 9.77 0.56
CA GLU A 256 8.96 10.58 1.24
C GLU A 256 8.95 10.33 2.75
N TYR A 257 7.76 10.35 3.37
CA TYR A 257 7.62 10.08 4.80
C TYR A 257 8.07 8.66 5.18
N VAL A 258 7.66 7.64 4.42
CA VAL A 258 8.12 6.25 4.64
C VAL A 258 9.65 6.17 4.54
N ARG A 259 10.25 6.80 3.52
CA ARG A 259 11.70 6.83 3.36
C ARG A 259 12.39 7.52 4.53
N ALA A 260 11.91 8.68 4.95
CA ALA A 260 12.48 9.42 6.07
C ALA A 260 12.41 8.62 7.38
N LEU A 261 11.29 7.91 7.63
CA LEU A 261 11.17 6.99 8.75
C LEU A 261 12.19 5.85 8.71
N VAL A 262 12.36 5.22 7.55
CA VAL A 262 13.31 4.10 7.39
C VAL A 262 14.75 4.57 7.59
N VAL A 263 15.13 5.72 7.03
CA VAL A 263 16.47 6.30 7.20
C VAL A 263 16.73 6.69 8.65
N ASP A 264 15.82 7.41 9.31
CA ASP A 264 15.95 7.80 10.72
C ASP A 264 16.05 6.57 11.64
N TYR A 265 15.24 5.53 11.43
CA TYR A 265 15.33 4.31 12.21
C TYR A 265 16.59 3.50 11.88
N ALA A 266 17.07 3.52 10.64
CA ALA A 266 18.35 2.89 10.29
C ALA A 266 19.53 3.56 11.02
N GLU A 267 19.53 4.89 11.14
CA GLU A 267 20.56 5.63 11.91
C GLU A 267 20.50 5.28 13.41
N ARG A 268 19.30 5.25 14.00
CA ARG A 268 19.11 4.86 15.41
C ARG A 268 19.50 3.43 15.73
N TYR A 269 19.38 2.52 14.75
CA TYR A 269 19.87 1.15 14.88
C TYR A 269 21.39 1.13 15.06
N GLU A 270 22.13 1.94 14.28
CA GLU A 270 23.59 2.07 14.41
C GLU A 270 23.99 2.69 15.77
N ASP A 271 23.17 3.58 16.30
CA ASP A 271 23.34 4.15 17.65
C ASP A 271 23.02 3.14 18.78
N GLY A 272 22.54 1.93 18.44
CA GLY A 272 22.23 0.87 19.39
C GLY A 272 20.96 1.11 20.20
N GLU A 273 20.00 1.89 19.67
CA GLU A 273 18.73 2.12 20.34
C GLU A 273 17.93 0.81 20.53
N SER A 274 17.28 0.68 21.69
CA SER A 274 16.39 -0.45 21.98
C SER A 274 15.13 0.00 22.72
N PRO A 275 14.25 0.80 22.08
CA PRO A 275 13.00 1.23 22.68
C PRO A 275 12.09 0.03 22.94
N ALA A 276 11.23 0.14 23.96
CA ALA A 276 10.23 -0.88 24.27
C ALA A 276 9.27 -1.07 23.10
N SER A 277 8.88 -2.33 22.83
CA SER A 277 7.83 -2.63 21.86
C SER A 277 6.47 -2.54 22.54
N LEU A 278 5.51 -1.89 21.88
CA LEU A 278 4.11 -2.05 22.22
C LEU A 278 3.65 -3.49 21.96
N ARG A 279 2.63 -3.88 22.71
CA ARG A 279 1.85 -5.09 22.43
C ARG A 279 1.14 -4.95 21.08
N ARG A 280 1.05 -6.06 20.35
CA ARG A 280 0.38 -6.10 19.03
C ARG A 280 -1.07 -5.62 19.13
N GLU A 281 -1.77 -5.93 20.20
CA GLU A 281 -3.17 -5.54 20.38
C GLU A 281 -3.37 -4.01 20.47
N LEU A 282 -2.37 -3.28 20.97
CA LEU A 282 -2.40 -1.81 20.95
C LEU A 282 -2.13 -1.24 19.55
N LEU A 283 -1.31 -1.94 18.76
CA LEU A 283 -1.08 -1.60 17.36
C LEU A 283 -2.33 -1.89 16.51
N ASP A 284 -3.03 -3.00 16.77
CA ASP A 284 -4.32 -3.32 16.15
C ASP A 284 -5.39 -2.28 16.50
N GLU A 285 -5.43 -1.80 17.75
CA GLU A 285 -6.31 -0.70 18.16
C GLU A 285 -5.97 0.59 17.40
N ASN A 286 -4.69 0.94 17.28
CA ASN A 286 -4.26 2.08 16.48
C ASN A 286 -4.71 1.94 15.01
N LYS A 287 -4.56 0.75 14.43
CA LYS A 287 -5.02 0.48 13.07
C LYS A 287 -6.54 0.62 12.95
N TRP A 288 -7.31 0.10 13.90
CA TRP A 288 -8.77 0.30 13.92
C TRP A 288 -9.16 1.78 13.96
N ARG A 289 -8.46 2.59 14.77
CA ARG A 289 -8.72 4.04 14.83
C ARG A 289 -8.43 4.73 13.51
N ALA A 290 -7.33 4.39 12.83
CA ALA A 290 -7.04 4.87 11.47
C ALA A 290 -8.14 4.47 10.48
N ILE A 291 -8.49 3.17 10.45
CA ILE A 291 -9.55 2.62 9.59
C ILE A 291 -10.86 3.39 9.77
N ARG A 292 -11.27 3.63 11.02
CA ARG A 292 -12.56 4.23 11.33
C ARG A 292 -12.60 5.74 11.16
N HIS A 293 -11.53 6.43 11.57
CA HIS A 293 -11.56 7.89 11.75
C HIS A 293 -10.70 8.66 10.75
N GLY A 294 -9.80 8.00 10.00
CA GLY A 294 -8.95 8.70 9.03
C GLY A 294 -8.20 9.85 9.68
N HIS A 295 -8.30 11.05 9.10
CA HIS A 295 -7.64 12.25 9.63
C HIS A 295 -8.07 12.67 11.04
N ASP A 296 -9.25 12.26 11.51
CA ASP A 296 -9.74 12.55 12.86
C ASP A 296 -9.22 11.57 13.93
N ALA A 297 -8.33 10.65 13.56
CA ALA A 297 -7.81 9.62 14.46
C ALA A 297 -6.86 10.18 15.54
N ALA A 298 -6.83 9.47 16.67
CA ALA A 298 -5.81 9.62 17.71
C ALA A 298 -5.25 8.25 18.10
N PHE A 299 -3.94 8.16 18.26
CA PHE A 299 -3.22 6.89 18.41
C PHE A 299 -2.70 6.72 19.82
N VAL A 300 -2.79 5.50 20.36
CA VAL A 300 -2.11 5.09 21.58
C VAL A 300 -0.61 5.40 21.43
N ASP A 301 -0.08 6.12 22.41
CA ASP A 301 1.31 6.55 22.43
C ASP A 301 2.28 5.35 22.51
N ARG A 302 3.55 5.59 22.18
CA ARG A 302 4.58 4.54 22.12
C ARG A 302 4.88 3.90 23.49
N ASP A 303 4.58 4.60 24.58
CA ASP A 303 4.66 4.09 25.96
C ASP A 303 3.38 3.35 26.41
N GLY A 304 2.28 3.49 25.67
CA GLY A 304 0.98 2.91 25.99
C GLY A 304 0.18 3.67 27.05
N GLU A 305 0.61 4.85 27.49
CA GLU A 305 0.00 5.58 28.62
C GLU A 305 -1.03 6.63 28.18
N GLY A 306 -0.99 7.07 26.93
CA GLY A 306 -1.84 8.15 26.42
C GLY A 306 -2.31 7.95 24.98
N THR A 307 -2.88 9.02 24.42
CA THR A 307 -3.18 9.09 23.00
C THR A 307 -2.80 10.44 22.40
N THR A 308 -2.21 10.42 21.21
CA THR A 308 -1.87 11.62 20.44
C THR A 308 -2.69 11.70 19.16
N ALA A 309 -3.32 12.85 18.91
CA ALA A 309 -4.08 13.12 17.69
C ALA A 309 -3.18 13.15 16.45
N LEU A 310 -3.68 12.73 15.29
CA LEU A 310 -2.92 12.67 14.04
C LEU A 310 -2.20 13.98 13.72
N GLY A 311 -2.88 15.13 13.80
CA GLY A 311 -2.26 16.42 13.50
C GLY A 311 -1.02 16.75 14.36
N LYS A 312 -0.99 16.33 15.63
CA LYS A 312 0.18 16.50 16.49
C LYS A 312 1.32 15.57 16.12
N ILE A 313 1.01 14.37 15.63
CA ILE A 313 2.00 13.44 15.11
C ILE A 313 2.59 14.01 13.83
N VAL A 314 1.75 14.48 12.91
CA VAL A 314 2.18 15.13 11.65
C VAL A 314 3.10 16.32 11.95
N GLU A 315 2.70 17.22 12.85
CA GLU A 315 3.55 18.35 13.27
C GLU A 315 4.93 17.90 13.77
N ALA A 316 4.96 16.94 14.71
CA ALA A 316 6.21 16.44 15.28
C ALA A 316 7.08 15.68 14.28
N GLU A 317 6.48 14.94 13.35
CA GLU A 317 7.19 14.19 12.31
C GLU A 317 7.75 15.14 11.25
N CYS A 318 7.00 16.17 10.83
CA CYS A 318 7.52 17.22 9.96
C CYS A 318 8.71 17.94 10.60
N ASP A 319 8.59 18.36 11.86
CA ASP A 319 9.64 19.09 12.57
C ASP A 319 10.94 18.27 12.71
N ARG A 320 10.82 16.95 12.96
CA ARG A 320 11.99 16.10 13.20
C ARG A 320 12.60 15.51 11.93
N LEU A 321 11.80 15.25 10.89
CA LEU A 321 12.23 14.56 9.66
C LEU A 321 12.39 15.51 8.46
N GLY A 322 11.81 16.71 8.51
CA GLY A 322 11.82 17.66 7.40
C GLY A 322 10.93 17.27 6.22
N VAL A 323 9.85 16.51 6.47
CA VAL A 323 8.92 15.98 5.44
C VAL A 323 7.61 16.76 5.41
N ASP A 324 7.63 17.98 4.92
CA ASP A 324 6.47 18.88 5.00
C ASP A 324 5.24 18.40 4.20
N GLY A 325 5.41 17.51 3.20
CA GLY A 325 4.32 17.01 2.38
C GLY A 325 3.19 16.33 3.17
N ILE A 326 3.48 15.64 4.28
CA ILE A 326 2.42 15.03 5.10
C ILE A 326 1.57 16.06 5.86
N ARG A 327 2.08 17.27 6.07
CA ARG A 327 1.31 18.40 6.61
C ARG A 327 0.27 18.84 5.58
N GLU A 328 0.68 19.00 4.33
CA GLU A 328 -0.22 19.36 3.23
C GLU A 328 -1.32 18.31 3.04
N VAL A 329 -0.96 17.01 3.09
CA VAL A 329 -1.93 15.90 3.05
C VAL A 329 -2.92 15.98 4.20
N TYR A 330 -2.47 16.26 5.43
CA TYR A 330 -3.33 16.33 6.61
C TYR A 330 -4.24 17.58 6.62
N GLU A 331 -3.75 18.72 6.15
CA GLU A 331 -4.52 19.97 6.10
C GLU A 331 -5.55 19.97 4.96
N ALA A 332 -5.32 19.17 3.91
CA ALA A 332 -6.26 18.95 2.83
C ALA A 332 -7.48 18.09 3.26
N GLU A 333 -8.57 18.17 2.48
CA GLU A 333 -9.70 17.27 2.65
C GLU A 333 -9.27 15.82 2.36
N SER A 334 -9.38 14.92 3.36
CA SER A 334 -9.06 13.49 3.16
C SER A 334 -9.79 12.87 1.96
N GLY A 335 -9.16 11.90 1.30
CA GLY A 335 -9.78 11.18 0.18
C GLY A 335 -11.14 10.59 0.55
N ALA A 336 -11.27 10.03 1.75
CA ALA A 336 -12.54 9.52 2.25
C ALA A 336 -13.63 10.60 2.45
N ALA A 337 -13.28 11.77 2.99
CA ALA A 337 -14.23 12.89 3.13
C ALA A 337 -14.65 13.44 1.77
N ARG A 338 -13.67 13.63 0.87
CA ARG A 338 -13.88 14.12 -0.50
C ARG A 338 -14.82 13.22 -1.30
N GLN A 339 -14.60 11.90 -1.26
CA GLN A 339 -15.48 10.94 -1.93
C GLN A 339 -16.92 10.99 -1.39
N ARG A 340 -17.10 11.09 -0.07
CA ARG A 340 -18.43 11.22 0.55
C ARG A 340 -19.12 12.51 0.13
N ARG A 341 -18.42 13.64 0.18
CA ARG A 341 -18.95 14.94 -0.22
C ARG A 341 -19.39 14.93 -1.68
N ILE A 342 -18.57 14.43 -2.59
CA ILE A 342 -18.92 14.32 -4.02
C ILE A 342 -20.12 13.39 -4.23
N ARG A 343 -20.17 12.26 -3.51
CA ARG A 343 -21.30 11.33 -3.56
C ARG A 343 -22.61 11.99 -3.16
N GLU A 344 -22.59 12.80 -2.09
CA GLU A 344 -23.75 13.49 -1.54
C GLU A 344 -24.19 14.67 -2.41
N GLU A 345 -23.25 15.52 -2.83
CA GLU A 345 -23.52 16.76 -3.56
C GLU A 345 -23.79 16.53 -5.05
N SER A 346 -23.09 15.56 -5.66
CA SER A 346 -23.02 15.40 -7.12
C SER A 346 -23.36 13.99 -7.64
N GLY A 347 -23.56 13.01 -6.75
CA GLY A 347 -24.03 11.68 -7.10
C GLY A 347 -22.94 10.68 -7.52
N ALA A 348 -23.38 9.52 -8.02
CA ALA A 348 -22.50 8.37 -8.30
C ALA A 348 -21.50 8.64 -9.44
N ASP A 349 -21.98 9.32 -10.48
CA ASP A 349 -21.28 9.45 -11.74
C ASP A 349 -20.15 10.47 -11.61
N ALA A 350 -20.42 11.57 -10.88
CA ALA A 350 -19.41 12.53 -10.47
C ALA A 350 -18.32 11.86 -9.62
N LEU A 351 -18.68 11.01 -8.66
CA LEU A 351 -17.70 10.27 -7.86
C LEU A 351 -16.82 9.36 -8.70
N ARG A 352 -17.36 8.61 -9.68
CA ARG A 352 -16.52 7.75 -10.54
C ARG A 352 -15.58 8.57 -11.42
N THR A 353 -16.09 9.68 -11.99
CA THR A 353 -15.28 10.61 -12.80
C THR A 353 -14.15 11.22 -11.98
N ASP A 354 -14.46 11.53 -10.72
CA ASP A 354 -13.53 12.14 -9.79
C ASP A 354 -12.33 11.23 -9.44
N LEU A 355 -12.51 9.90 -9.46
CA LEU A 355 -11.44 8.94 -9.17
C LEU A 355 -10.49 8.72 -10.35
N LEU A 356 -10.80 9.26 -11.53
CA LEU A 356 -9.94 9.11 -12.70
C LEU A 356 -8.58 9.75 -12.46
N VAL A 357 -7.53 8.98 -12.79
CA VAL A 357 -6.15 9.44 -12.81
C VAL A 357 -5.96 10.29 -14.06
N SER A 358 -5.37 11.46 -13.88
CA SER A 358 -4.93 12.31 -15.00
C SER A 358 -3.41 12.14 -15.16
N PRO A 359 -2.89 12.21 -16.39
CA PRO A 359 -1.45 12.24 -16.63
C PRO A 359 -0.80 13.41 -15.88
#